data_AF-A0A928BS25-F1
#
_entry.id   AF-A0A928BS25-F1
#
_cell.length_a   1.000
_cell.length_b   1.000
_cell.length_c   1.000
_cell.angle_alpha   90.00
_cell.angle_beta   90.00
_cell.angle_gamma   90.00
#
_symmetry.space_group_name_H-M   'P 1'
#
loop_
_entity.id
_entity.type
_entity.pdbx_description
1 polymer ?
#
loop_
_entity_poly.entity_id
_entity_poly.type
_entity_poly.pdbx_seq_one_letter_code
_entity_poly.pdbx_strand_id
1 'polypeptide(L)'
;MIGSFDERNIGCDMIYSAGLTRRIDYLQQHANEMFLFDDFLSRLRRDSLQILNASAGQTNMECCQLMQHSDICFVHDMLYGYQQKYTDIQTVYKTRFEDKYFLQDLQQWRNRLIEQYAMLDISDWWSQLICNTDSWRVMVRRLYETQSLIDCNASKLVMLIGNLGFMTSVLTGHGGEFGLDIDYSDFHSMNKVLQGVAPVMTSRESVIDNKEDLSTTGFEADERVIPKCFKFTNDYAKESVSRIVNSFYQGSYANLALIEVTLFHHQQLKKRNSHKAFVMSLVAWGMIEVTTEVEFIKIVRAVNDKYKRLPEEGYHEWNDNYKNERLFCERIGKRLGPTMPYQQ
;
A
#
# COMPACT_ATOMS: atom_id res chain seq x y z
N MET A 1 11.49 23.47 -10.66
CA MET A 1 10.54 23.70 -11.77
C MET A 1 9.61 22.51 -11.82
N ILE A 2 8.42 22.68 -11.26
CA ILE A 2 7.37 21.67 -11.22
C ILE A 2 6.56 21.86 -12.51
N GLY A 3 6.58 20.88 -13.40
CA GLY A 3 5.78 20.91 -14.62
C GLY A 3 4.30 20.81 -14.27
N SER A 4 3.54 21.82 -14.65
CA SER A 4 2.07 21.83 -14.59
C SER A 4 1.52 20.70 -15.45
N PHE A 5 0.85 19.72 -14.83
CA PHE A 5 -0.02 18.80 -15.53
C PHE A 5 -1.30 19.56 -15.89
N ASP A 6 -1.30 20.15 -17.08
CA ASP A 6 -2.45 20.81 -17.69
C ASP A 6 -3.45 19.72 -18.13
N GLU A 7 -4.41 19.42 -17.25
CA GLU A 7 -5.59 18.60 -17.54
C GLU A 7 -6.52 19.35 -18.48
N ARG A 8 -6.17 19.38 -19.77
CA ARG A 8 -7.16 19.63 -20.81
C ARG A 8 -7.79 18.33 -21.25
N ASN A 9 -9.03 18.16 -20.81
CA ASN A 9 -10.07 17.36 -21.44
C ASN A 9 -9.88 17.31 -22.96
N ILE A 10 -9.44 16.15 -23.47
CA ILE A 10 -9.65 15.76 -24.86
C ILE A 10 -10.26 14.37 -24.82
N GLY A 11 -11.59 14.31 -24.75
CA GLY A 11 -12.33 13.15 -25.22
C GLY A 11 -12.22 13.09 -26.74
N CYS A 12 -11.11 12.55 -27.24
CA CYS A 12 -11.01 12.03 -28.58
C CYS A 12 -11.19 10.53 -28.47
N ASP A 13 -12.28 9.99 -29.00
CA ASP A 13 -12.37 8.56 -29.28
C ASP A 13 -11.26 8.23 -30.30
N MET A 14 -10.09 7.81 -29.80
CA MET A 14 -8.99 7.38 -30.65
C MET A 14 -9.42 6.10 -31.37
N ILE A 15 -9.60 6.18 -32.68
CA ILE A 15 -9.91 5.02 -33.51
C ILE A 15 -8.63 4.19 -33.63
N TYR A 16 -8.52 3.14 -32.82
CA TYR A 16 -7.42 2.18 -32.88
C TYR A 16 -7.55 1.23 -34.08
N SER A 17 -6.42 0.69 -34.53
CA SER A 17 -6.44 -0.39 -35.51
C SER A 17 -7.09 -1.64 -34.90
N ALA A 18 -7.77 -2.46 -35.70
CA ALA A 18 -8.44 -3.66 -35.20
C ALA A 18 -7.50 -4.63 -34.45
N GLY A 19 -6.22 -4.65 -34.80
CA GLY A 19 -5.19 -5.41 -34.09
C GLY A 19 -4.86 -4.82 -32.71
N LEU A 20 -4.71 -3.50 -32.62
CA LEU A 20 -4.45 -2.81 -31.35
C LEU A 20 -5.66 -2.88 -30.42
N THR A 21 -6.89 -2.72 -30.94
CA THR A 21 -8.12 -2.90 -30.16
C THR A 21 -8.20 -4.28 -29.52
N ARG A 22 -8.01 -5.35 -30.31
CA ARG A 22 -8.00 -6.73 -29.77
C ARG A 22 -6.94 -6.93 -28.70
N ARG A 23 -5.77 -6.31 -28.87
CA ARG A 23 -4.68 -6.38 -27.89
C ARG A 23 -5.06 -5.69 -26.59
N ILE A 24 -5.61 -4.48 -26.66
CA ILE A 24 -6.09 -3.72 -25.50
C ILE A 24 -7.18 -4.53 -24.78
N ASP A 25 -8.17 -5.05 -25.50
CA ASP A 25 -9.27 -5.84 -24.94
C ASP A 25 -8.73 -7.07 -24.20
N TYR A 26 -7.80 -7.81 -24.82
CA TYR A 26 -7.14 -8.96 -24.21
C TYR A 26 -6.40 -8.56 -22.92
N LEU A 27 -5.59 -7.51 -22.96
CA LEU A 27 -4.82 -7.04 -21.81
C LEU A 27 -5.73 -6.53 -20.67
N GLN A 28 -6.84 -5.89 -20.98
CA GLN A 28 -7.82 -5.44 -19.98
C GLN A 28 -8.54 -6.62 -19.34
N GLN A 29 -8.94 -7.62 -20.14
CA GLN A 29 -9.60 -8.84 -19.65
C GLN A 29 -8.67 -9.66 -18.73
N HIS A 30 -7.39 -9.75 -19.07
CA HIS A 30 -6.39 -10.53 -18.33
C HIS A 30 -5.54 -9.69 -17.36
N ALA A 31 -5.88 -8.42 -17.13
CA ALA A 31 -5.05 -7.50 -16.35
C ALA A 31 -4.72 -8.03 -14.94
N ASN A 32 -5.69 -8.67 -14.27
CA ASN A 32 -5.47 -9.23 -12.95
C ASN A 32 -4.44 -10.37 -12.98
N GLU A 33 -4.54 -11.28 -13.93
CA GLU A 33 -3.60 -12.41 -14.06
C GLU A 33 -2.21 -11.94 -14.51
N MET A 34 -2.16 -10.90 -15.35
CA MET A 34 -0.92 -10.44 -15.97
C MET A 34 -0.09 -9.51 -15.09
N PHE A 35 -0.74 -8.78 -14.19
CA PHE A 35 -0.08 -7.73 -13.41
C PHE A 35 -0.16 -7.97 -11.89
N LEU A 36 -0.95 -8.94 -11.40
CA LEU A 36 -0.89 -9.37 -10.00
C LEU A 36 0.33 -10.26 -9.79
N PHE A 37 1.40 -9.70 -9.22
CA PHE A 37 2.75 -10.23 -9.44
C PHE A 37 3.51 -10.55 -8.16
N ASP A 38 2.79 -10.85 -7.07
CA ASP A 38 3.35 -11.04 -5.73
C ASP A 38 4.40 -12.16 -5.69
N ASP A 39 4.20 -13.24 -6.44
CA ASP A 39 5.15 -14.35 -6.55
C ASP A 39 6.44 -13.96 -7.27
N PHE A 40 6.36 -13.15 -8.32
CA PHE A 40 7.56 -12.71 -9.03
C PHE A 40 8.27 -11.58 -8.28
N LEU A 41 7.54 -10.65 -7.65
CA LEU A 41 8.13 -9.66 -6.76
C LEU A 41 8.86 -10.31 -5.59
N SER A 42 8.29 -11.36 -5.01
CA SER A 42 8.95 -12.15 -3.96
C SER A 42 10.23 -12.81 -4.47
N ARG A 43 10.27 -13.26 -5.73
CA ARG A 43 11.48 -13.78 -6.38
C ARG A 43 12.50 -12.68 -6.66
N LEU A 44 12.10 -11.54 -7.25
CA LEU A 44 12.98 -10.39 -7.46
C LEU A 44 13.60 -9.90 -6.15
N ARG A 45 12.83 -9.86 -5.07
CA ARG A 45 13.34 -9.51 -3.73
C ARG A 45 14.35 -10.54 -3.22
N ARG A 46 14.10 -11.84 -3.44
CA ARG A 46 15.03 -12.91 -3.08
C ARG A 46 16.33 -12.81 -3.89
N ASP A 47 16.21 -12.60 -5.20
CA ASP A 47 17.35 -12.48 -6.11
C ASP A 47 18.16 -11.21 -5.76
N SER A 48 17.49 -10.09 -5.50
CA SER A 48 18.13 -8.86 -4.98
C SER A 48 18.87 -9.10 -3.66
N LEU A 49 18.28 -9.83 -2.71
CA LEU A 49 18.96 -10.20 -1.47
C LEU A 49 20.17 -11.11 -1.70
N GLN A 50 20.09 -12.04 -2.65
CA GLN A 50 21.23 -12.88 -3.03
C GLN A 50 22.35 -12.04 -3.65
N ILE A 51 22.03 -11.08 -4.52
CA ILE A 51 22.98 -10.14 -5.11
C ILE A 51 23.66 -9.30 -4.01
N LEU A 52 22.88 -8.73 -3.09
CA LEU A 52 23.40 -7.95 -1.97
C LEU A 52 24.31 -8.79 -1.07
N ASN A 53 23.94 -10.03 -0.75
CA ASN A 53 24.76 -10.92 0.05
C ASN A 53 26.06 -11.33 -0.67
N ALA A 54 26.01 -11.55 -1.98
CA ALA A 54 27.19 -11.84 -2.78
C ALA A 54 28.15 -10.63 -2.85
N SER A 55 27.60 -9.41 -2.89
CA SER A 55 28.38 -8.17 -2.91
C SER A 55 29.01 -7.80 -1.56
N ALA A 56 28.44 -8.26 -0.43
CA ALA A 56 28.89 -7.88 0.92
C ALA A 56 30.31 -8.35 1.28
N GLY A 57 30.86 -9.33 0.54
CA GLY A 57 32.23 -9.84 0.71
C GLY A 57 33.19 -9.44 -0.42
N GLN A 58 32.76 -8.60 -1.37
CA GLN A 58 33.51 -8.24 -2.56
C GLN A 58 34.20 -6.87 -2.41
N THR A 59 35.27 -6.67 -3.18
CA THR A 59 35.90 -5.35 -3.32
C THR A 59 35.02 -4.40 -4.12
N ASN A 60 35.20 -3.08 -3.97
CA ASN A 60 34.42 -2.07 -4.71
C ASN A 60 34.45 -2.28 -6.24
N MET A 61 35.55 -2.79 -6.79
CA MET A 61 35.69 -3.04 -8.23
C MET A 61 34.84 -4.24 -8.67
N GLU A 62 34.82 -5.31 -7.88
CA GLU A 62 33.99 -6.49 -8.11
C GLU A 62 32.50 -6.16 -7.95
N CYS A 63 32.13 -5.33 -6.98
CA CYS A 63 30.77 -4.82 -6.85
C CYS A 63 30.35 -3.99 -8.07
N CYS A 64 31.22 -3.14 -8.61
CA CYS A 64 30.92 -2.39 -9.83
C CYS A 64 30.73 -3.30 -11.05
N GLN A 65 31.53 -4.37 -11.17
CA GLN A 65 31.37 -5.37 -12.25
C GLN A 65 30.08 -6.16 -12.08
N LEU A 66 29.75 -6.56 -10.85
CA LEU A 66 28.51 -7.23 -10.52
C LEU A 66 27.29 -6.37 -10.88
N MET A 67 27.30 -5.08 -10.51
CA MET A 67 26.20 -4.14 -10.82
C MET A 67 26.08 -3.78 -12.31
N GLN A 68 27.02 -4.21 -13.17
CA GLN A 68 26.92 -4.06 -14.63
C GLN A 68 26.27 -5.27 -15.31
N HIS A 69 25.98 -6.33 -14.57
CA HIS A 69 25.28 -7.49 -15.12
C HIS A 69 23.81 -7.15 -15.44
N SER A 70 23.36 -7.56 -16.63
CA SER A 70 22.06 -7.23 -17.20
C SER A 70 20.88 -7.71 -16.36
N ASP A 71 21.00 -8.88 -15.74
CA ASP A 71 20.01 -9.45 -14.82
C ASP A 71 19.90 -8.64 -13.51
N ILE A 72 21.02 -8.15 -13.00
CA ILE A 72 21.06 -7.30 -11.80
C ILE A 72 20.41 -5.94 -12.10
N CYS A 73 20.77 -5.32 -13.23
CA CYS A 73 20.14 -4.07 -13.68
C CYS A 73 18.62 -4.22 -13.83
N PHE A 74 18.17 -5.31 -14.47
CA PHE A 74 16.75 -5.58 -14.63
C PHE A 74 16.02 -5.78 -13.29
N VAL A 75 16.58 -6.55 -12.36
CA VAL A 75 15.98 -6.75 -11.02
C VAL A 75 15.87 -5.42 -10.29
N HIS A 76 16.92 -4.60 -10.33
CA HIS A 76 16.92 -3.28 -9.70
C HIS A 76 15.91 -2.34 -10.36
N ASP A 77 15.85 -2.27 -11.69
CA ASP A 77 14.92 -1.41 -12.42
C ASP A 77 13.47 -1.84 -12.19
N MET A 78 13.18 -3.14 -12.14
CA MET A 78 11.85 -3.66 -11.81
C MET A 78 11.44 -3.34 -10.38
N LEU A 79 12.32 -3.56 -9.40
CA LEU A 79 12.05 -3.21 -8.01
C LEU A 79 11.91 -1.70 -7.84
N TYR A 80 12.73 -0.91 -8.53
CA TYR A 80 12.68 0.54 -8.51
C TYR A 80 11.43 1.08 -9.19
N GLY A 81 11.06 0.59 -10.38
CA GLY A 81 9.81 0.97 -11.06
C GLY A 81 8.59 0.64 -10.21
N TYR A 82 8.63 -0.47 -9.48
CA TYR A 82 7.61 -0.85 -8.53
C TYR A 82 7.58 0.02 -7.25
N GLN A 83 8.75 0.34 -6.67
CA GLN A 83 8.85 1.07 -5.40
C GLN A 83 8.81 2.60 -5.54
N GLN A 84 9.41 3.17 -6.58
CA GLN A 84 9.61 4.62 -6.68
C GLN A 84 8.30 5.39 -6.93
N LYS A 85 7.31 4.73 -7.53
CA LYS A 85 5.98 5.30 -7.81
C LYS A 85 4.97 5.08 -6.70
N TYR A 86 5.39 4.39 -5.64
CA TYR A 86 4.69 4.36 -4.36
C TYR A 86 4.37 5.77 -3.87
N THR A 87 5.33 6.70 -3.89
CA THR A 87 5.13 8.06 -3.37
C THR A 87 4.18 8.87 -4.25
N ASP A 88 4.30 8.79 -5.58
CA ASP A 88 3.45 9.53 -6.52
C ASP A 88 2.01 9.01 -6.47
N ILE A 89 1.83 7.69 -6.52
CA ILE A 89 0.50 7.10 -6.45
C ILE A 89 -0.08 7.23 -5.05
N GLN A 90 0.70 7.14 -3.96
CA GLN A 90 0.22 7.44 -2.61
C GLN A 90 -0.14 8.90 -2.41
N THR A 91 0.55 9.82 -3.08
CA THR A 91 0.20 11.24 -3.03
C THR A 91 -1.11 11.46 -3.76
N VAL A 92 -1.27 10.89 -4.96
CA VAL A 92 -2.56 10.91 -5.69
C VAL A 92 -3.65 10.18 -4.89
N TYR A 93 -3.33 9.08 -4.21
CA TYR A 93 -4.18 8.31 -3.30
C TYR A 93 -4.70 9.18 -2.15
N LYS A 94 -3.82 9.94 -1.50
CA LYS A 94 -4.13 10.81 -0.35
C LYS A 94 -4.80 12.13 -0.74
N THR A 95 -4.70 12.57 -1.98
CA THR A 95 -5.14 13.92 -2.41
C THR A 95 -6.32 13.95 -3.38
N ARG A 96 -6.58 12.88 -4.15
CA ARG A 96 -7.65 12.87 -5.17
C ARG A 96 -8.89 12.06 -4.81
N PHE A 97 -8.80 11.15 -3.83
CA PHE A 97 -9.85 10.15 -3.64
C PHE A 97 -10.52 10.27 -2.28
N GLU A 98 -11.38 11.27 -2.14
CA GLU A 98 -12.37 11.32 -1.07
C GLU A 98 -13.59 10.46 -1.45
N ASP A 99 -13.58 9.23 -0.93
CA ASP A 99 -14.73 8.54 -0.33
C ASP A 99 -15.85 7.84 -1.13
N LYS A 100 -15.88 7.77 -2.48
CA LYS A 100 -16.92 6.90 -3.12
C LYS A 100 -16.58 6.22 -4.45
N TYR A 101 -15.69 6.80 -5.26
CA TYR A 101 -15.41 6.31 -6.61
C TYR A 101 -13.97 5.85 -6.84
N PHE A 102 -13.17 5.76 -5.76
CA PHE A 102 -11.76 5.40 -5.79
C PHE A 102 -11.44 4.21 -6.69
N LEU A 103 -12.11 3.07 -6.47
CA LEU A 103 -11.84 1.85 -7.22
C LEU A 103 -12.25 1.98 -8.69
N GLN A 104 -13.29 2.75 -8.98
CA GLN A 104 -13.74 3.00 -10.35
C GLN A 104 -12.75 3.89 -11.10
N ASP A 105 -12.26 4.95 -10.44
CA ASP A 105 -11.27 5.85 -11.03
C ASP A 105 -9.92 5.16 -11.20
N LEU A 106 -9.52 4.33 -10.24
CA LEU A 106 -8.32 3.51 -10.32
C LEU A 106 -8.43 2.48 -11.44
N GLN A 107 -9.60 1.86 -11.64
CA GLN A 107 -9.87 0.97 -12.76
C GLN A 107 -9.77 1.71 -14.10
N GLN A 108 -10.36 2.92 -14.21
CA GLN A 108 -10.25 3.73 -15.42
C GLN A 108 -8.80 4.14 -15.70
N TRP A 109 -8.05 4.49 -14.66
CA TRP A 109 -6.65 4.83 -14.81
C TRP A 109 -5.82 3.62 -15.24
N ARG A 110 -6.06 2.45 -14.65
CA ARG A 110 -5.46 1.19 -15.09
C ARG A 110 -5.75 0.93 -16.56
N ASN A 111 -6.99 1.10 -17.02
CA ASN A 111 -7.36 0.90 -18.42
C ASN A 111 -6.57 1.84 -19.36
N ARG A 112 -6.41 3.12 -19.01
CA ARG A 112 -5.59 4.07 -19.78
C ARG A 112 -4.11 3.66 -19.81
N LEU A 113 -3.57 3.13 -18.72
CA LEU A 113 -2.19 2.64 -18.69
C LEU A 113 -2.03 1.35 -19.51
N ILE A 114 -3.05 0.48 -19.56
CA ILE A 114 -3.07 -0.69 -20.44
C ILE A 114 -3.04 -0.25 -21.91
N GLU A 115 -3.75 0.83 -22.28
CA GLU A 115 -3.68 1.39 -23.62
C GLU A 115 -2.27 1.89 -23.97
N GLN A 116 -1.65 2.66 -23.07
CA GLN A 116 -0.25 3.12 -23.24
C GLN A 116 0.73 1.95 -23.35
N TYR A 117 0.52 0.92 -22.54
CA TYR A 117 1.29 -0.31 -22.56
C TYR A 117 1.12 -1.05 -23.88
N ALA A 118 -0.11 -1.22 -24.37
CA ALA A 118 -0.41 -1.91 -25.63
C ALA A 118 0.17 -1.20 -26.87
N MET A 119 0.47 0.09 -26.78
CA MET A 119 1.14 0.86 -27.83
C MET A 119 2.65 0.63 -27.88
N LEU A 120 3.24 -0.02 -26.87
CA LEU A 120 4.65 -0.40 -26.92
C LEU A 120 4.84 -1.53 -27.94
N ASP A 121 5.89 -1.40 -28.74
CA ASP A 121 6.37 -2.44 -29.65
C ASP A 121 6.82 -3.70 -28.88
N ILE A 122 7.29 -3.53 -27.65
CA ILE A 122 7.81 -4.60 -26.79
C ILE A 122 6.80 -5.16 -25.77
N SER A 123 5.54 -4.70 -25.74
CA SER A 123 4.59 -5.16 -24.70
C SER A 123 4.15 -6.63 -24.82
N ASP A 124 4.44 -7.35 -25.92
CA ASP A 124 4.15 -8.80 -25.96
C ASP A 124 5.17 -9.60 -25.16
N TRP A 125 6.32 -9.01 -24.83
CA TRP A 125 7.39 -9.71 -24.13
C TRP A 125 6.99 -10.04 -22.68
N TRP A 126 6.21 -9.16 -22.03
CA TRP A 126 5.69 -9.43 -20.69
C TRP A 126 4.71 -10.59 -20.66
N SER A 127 3.80 -10.65 -21.64
CA SER A 127 2.80 -11.72 -21.76
C SER A 127 3.46 -13.10 -21.83
N GLN A 128 4.65 -13.17 -22.44
CA GLN A 128 5.44 -14.39 -22.54
C GLN A 128 6.07 -14.81 -21.20
N LEU A 129 6.35 -13.88 -20.28
CA LEU A 129 6.92 -14.18 -18.96
C LEU A 129 5.96 -14.93 -18.06
N ILE A 130 4.67 -14.62 -18.15
CA ILE A 130 3.62 -15.27 -17.36
C ILE A 130 3.47 -16.72 -17.79
N CYS A 131 3.62 -17.00 -19.09
CA CYS A 131 3.51 -18.35 -19.63
C CYS A 131 4.77 -19.21 -19.41
N ASN A 132 5.93 -18.59 -19.12
CA ASN A 132 7.18 -19.32 -18.93
C ASN A 132 8.15 -18.58 -18.00
N THR A 133 8.40 -19.18 -16.84
CA THR A 133 9.25 -18.64 -15.76
C THR A 133 10.73 -18.51 -16.11
N ASP A 134 11.25 -19.13 -17.17
CA ASP A 134 12.63 -18.95 -17.62
C ASP A 134 12.77 -17.84 -18.70
N SER A 135 11.65 -17.35 -19.23
CA SER A 135 11.64 -16.36 -20.31
C SER A 135 12.08 -14.96 -19.88
N TRP A 136 12.15 -14.66 -18.58
CA TRP A 136 12.60 -13.34 -18.11
C TRP A 136 14.07 -13.10 -18.40
N ARG A 137 14.91 -14.15 -18.36
CA ARG A 137 16.32 -14.05 -18.76
C ARG A 137 16.47 -13.72 -20.24
N VAL A 138 15.58 -14.26 -21.09
CA VAL A 138 15.56 -13.93 -22.52
C VAL A 138 15.13 -12.47 -22.73
N MET A 139 14.17 -12.00 -21.94
CA MET A 139 13.75 -10.59 -21.95
C MET A 139 14.88 -9.67 -21.48
N VAL A 140 15.59 -10.00 -20.41
CA VAL A 140 16.76 -9.26 -19.91
C VAL A 140 17.81 -9.09 -21.00
N ARG A 141 18.18 -10.17 -21.69
CA ARG A 141 19.16 -10.11 -22.79
C ARG A 141 18.70 -9.15 -23.88
N ARG A 142 17.42 -9.23 -24.28
CA ARG A 142 16.86 -8.32 -25.29
C ARG A 142 16.83 -6.87 -24.83
N LEU A 143 16.50 -6.63 -23.56
CA LEU A 143 16.35 -5.28 -23.00
C LEU A 143 17.69 -4.58 -22.75
N TYR A 144 18.70 -5.30 -22.24
CA TYR A 144 19.92 -4.71 -21.69
C TYR A 144 21.20 -5.06 -22.46
N GLU A 145 21.20 -6.04 -23.37
CA GLU A 145 22.41 -6.39 -24.14
C GLU A 145 22.44 -5.76 -25.55
N THR A 146 21.32 -5.20 -26.04
CA THR A 146 21.22 -4.58 -27.38
C THR A 146 21.29 -3.05 -27.30
N GLN A 147 22.48 -2.52 -27.57
CA GLN A 147 23.03 -1.28 -27.02
C GLN A 147 22.58 0.09 -27.57
N SER A 148 21.40 0.29 -28.21
CA SER A 148 21.15 1.64 -28.78
C SER A 148 19.72 2.17 -28.99
N LEU A 149 18.65 1.40 -28.75
CA LEU A 149 17.26 1.93 -28.88
C LEU A 149 16.27 1.35 -27.87
N ILE A 150 16.67 0.28 -27.18
CA ILE A 150 15.78 -0.49 -26.31
C ILE A 150 15.69 0.14 -24.91
N ASP A 151 16.69 0.91 -24.47
CA ASP A 151 16.74 1.48 -23.11
C ASP A 151 15.54 2.37 -22.74
N CYS A 152 15.09 3.24 -23.65
CA CYS A 152 13.98 4.16 -23.34
C CYS A 152 12.62 3.46 -23.35
N ASN A 153 12.42 2.48 -24.24
CA ASN A 153 11.22 1.65 -24.26
C ASN A 153 11.23 0.64 -23.12
N ALA A 154 12.39 0.09 -22.74
CA ALA A 154 12.59 -0.79 -21.59
C ALA A 154 12.25 -0.07 -20.29
N SER A 155 12.79 1.13 -20.08
CA SER A 155 12.47 1.95 -18.91
C SER A 155 10.97 2.28 -18.84
N LYS A 156 10.36 2.69 -19.97
CA LYS A 156 8.90 2.91 -20.05
C LYS A 156 8.09 1.65 -19.78
N LEU A 157 8.52 0.51 -20.31
CA LEU A 157 7.88 -0.79 -20.11
C LEU A 157 7.91 -1.16 -18.61
N VAL A 158 9.09 -1.10 -17.99
CA VAL A 158 9.28 -1.37 -16.55
C VAL A 158 8.44 -0.43 -15.70
N MET A 159 8.38 0.86 -16.05
CA MET A 159 7.53 1.84 -15.36
C MET A 159 6.03 1.50 -15.49
N LEU A 160 5.56 1.18 -16.69
CA LEU A 160 4.16 0.84 -16.93
C LEU A 160 3.78 -0.45 -16.20
N ILE A 161 4.62 -1.47 -16.24
CA ILE A 161 4.42 -2.72 -15.50
C ILE A 161 4.38 -2.45 -13.99
N GLY A 162 5.29 -1.63 -13.46
CA GLY A 162 5.30 -1.28 -12.03
C GLY A 162 3.98 -0.61 -11.60
N ASN A 163 3.51 0.35 -12.38
CA ASN A 163 2.24 1.05 -12.13
C ASN A 163 1.03 0.11 -12.26
N LEU A 164 0.99 -0.69 -13.33
CA LEU A 164 -0.08 -1.65 -13.58
C LEU A 164 -0.13 -2.72 -12.49
N GLY A 165 1.03 -3.18 -12.02
CA GLY A 165 1.15 -4.14 -10.94
C GLY A 165 0.63 -3.59 -9.62
N PHE A 166 1.08 -2.39 -9.25
CA PHE A 166 0.57 -1.70 -8.06
C PHE A 166 -0.96 -1.54 -8.12
N MET A 167 -1.49 -0.95 -9.20
CA MET A 167 -2.94 -0.73 -9.34
C MET A 167 -3.71 -2.04 -9.29
N THR A 168 -3.16 -3.10 -9.86
CA THR A 168 -3.79 -4.42 -9.85
C THR A 168 -3.79 -5.03 -8.45
N SER A 169 -2.71 -4.95 -7.68
CA SER A 169 -2.69 -5.39 -6.28
C SER A 169 -3.71 -4.63 -5.44
N VAL A 170 -3.85 -3.32 -5.65
CA VAL A 170 -4.87 -2.48 -4.99
C VAL A 170 -6.30 -2.90 -5.39
N LEU A 171 -6.56 -3.07 -6.69
CA LEU A 171 -7.86 -3.48 -7.23
C LEU A 171 -8.25 -4.93 -6.89
N THR A 172 -7.34 -5.75 -6.36
CA THR A 172 -7.57 -7.19 -6.10
C THR A 172 -7.56 -7.56 -4.62
N GLY A 173 -7.47 -6.62 -3.67
CA GLY A 173 -7.46 -6.97 -2.24
C GLY A 173 -6.11 -6.85 -1.54
N HIS A 174 -5.03 -6.64 -2.30
CA HIS A 174 -3.65 -6.77 -1.82
C HIS A 174 -3.00 -5.40 -1.53
N GLY A 175 -3.76 -4.31 -1.62
CA GLY A 175 -3.32 -2.94 -1.33
C GLY A 175 -2.71 -2.74 0.06
N GLY A 176 -3.08 -3.57 1.04
CA GLY A 176 -2.58 -3.50 2.42
C GLY A 176 -1.08 -3.76 2.54
N GLU A 177 -0.48 -4.52 1.60
CA GLU A 177 0.97 -4.72 1.54
C GLU A 177 1.75 -3.43 1.23
N PHE A 178 1.04 -2.42 0.70
CA PHE A 178 1.56 -1.11 0.37
C PHE A 178 1.11 -0.04 1.38
N GLY A 179 0.66 -0.45 2.56
CA GLY A 179 0.21 0.47 3.60
C GLY A 179 -1.05 1.26 3.24
N LEU A 180 -1.79 0.82 2.22
CA LEU A 180 -3.07 1.43 1.84
C LEU A 180 -4.19 0.82 2.68
N ASP A 181 -4.89 1.67 3.42
CA ASP A 181 -6.10 1.29 4.14
C ASP A 181 -7.29 1.39 3.19
N ILE A 182 -7.70 0.25 2.63
CA ILE A 182 -8.80 0.15 1.69
C ILE A 182 -9.88 -0.68 2.34
N ASP A 183 -11.07 -0.09 2.47
CA ASP A 183 -12.24 -0.80 2.99
C ASP A 183 -12.74 -1.81 1.94
N TYR A 184 -12.20 -3.03 1.99
CA TYR A 184 -12.62 -4.12 1.12
C TYR A 184 -14.01 -4.70 1.47
N SER A 185 -14.74 -4.14 2.44
CA SER A 185 -16.14 -4.52 2.66
C SER A 185 -17.06 -3.90 1.61
N ASP A 186 -16.77 -2.67 1.16
CA ASP A 186 -17.41 -2.05 -0.02
C ASP A 186 -16.97 -2.69 -1.34
N PHE A 187 -15.78 -3.29 -1.38
CA PHE A 187 -15.23 -4.02 -2.53
C PHE A 187 -16.13 -5.19 -2.98
N HIS A 188 -16.67 -6.00 -2.07
CA HIS A 188 -17.59 -7.09 -2.47
C HIS A 188 -18.94 -6.59 -2.99
N SER A 189 -19.35 -5.39 -2.60
CA SER A 189 -20.56 -4.73 -3.09
C SER A 189 -20.34 -4.10 -4.48
N MET A 190 -19.20 -3.45 -4.71
CA MET A 190 -18.84 -2.87 -6.03
C MET A 190 -18.36 -3.90 -7.06
N ASN A 191 -17.69 -4.97 -6.66
CA ASN A 191 -17.21 -6.00 -7.60
C ASN A 191 -18.41 -6.78 -8.22
N LYS A 192 -19.53 -6.90 -7.50
CA LYS A 192 -20.81 -7.36 -8.07
C LYS A 192 -21.34 -6.41 -9.15
N VAL A 193 -21.24 -5.09 -8.93
CA VAL A 193 -21.64 -4.07 -9.91
C VAL A 193 -20.70 -4.06 -11.14
N LEU A 194 -19.38 -4.21 -10.93
CA LEU A 194 -18.38 -4.25 -12.01
C LEU A 194 -18.39 -5.55 -12.82
N GLN A 195 -18.81 -6.68 -12.23
CA GLN A 195 -19.02 -7.96 -12.92
C GLN A 195 -20.41 -8.08 -13.57
N GLY A 196 -21.23 -7.02 -13.55
CA GLY A 196 -22.58 -7.04 -14.14
C GLY A 196 -23.60 -7.90 -13.38
N VAL A 197 -23.30 -8.30 -12.15
CA VAL A 197 -24.22 -9.06 -11.30
C VAL A 197 -25.04 -8.07 -10.48
N ALA A 198 -26.27 -7.81 -10.92
CA ALA A 198 -27.19 -6.94 -10.21
C ALA A 198 -27.32 -7.35 -8.73
N PRO A 199 -27.27 -6.41 -7.78
CA PRO A 199 -27.44 -6.74 -6.37
C PRO A 199 -28.86 -7.26 -6.15
N VAL A 200 -28.96 -8.46 -5.57
CA VAL A 200 -30.23 -8.97 -5.02
C VAL A 200 -30.62 -8.02 -3.89
N MET A 201 -31.61 -7.16 -4.16
CA MET A 201 -32.28 -6.36 -3.15
C MET A 201 -32.86 -7.31 -2.10
N THR A 202 -32.23 -7.37 -0.94
CA THR A 202 -32.91 -7.82 0.28
C THR A 202 -33.32 -6.55 1.02
N SER A 203 -34.57 -6.16 0.77
CA SER A 203 -35.27 -5.12 1.50
C SER A 203 -35.34 -5.50 2.98
N ARG A 204 -34.69 -4.72 3.84
CA ARG A 204 -35.17 -4.47 5.20
C ARG A 204 -34.89 -3.03 5.55
N GLU A 205 -35.93 -2.21 5.37
CA GLU A 205 -36.05 -0.91 5.99
C GLU A 205 -36.19 -1.06 7.51
N SER A 206 -35.45 -0.22 8.23
CA SER A 206 -35.98 0.61 9.31
C SER A 206 -34.96 1.74 9.50
N VAL A 207 -35.16 2.90 8.87
CA VAL A 207 -35.77 4.08 9.50
C VAL A 207 -35.10 4.41 10.83
N ILE A 208 -34.10 5.30 10.78
CA ILE A 208 -34.12 6.57 11.50
C ILE A 208 -33.46 7.61 10.57
N ASP A 209 -34.32 8.43 9.96
CA ASP A 209 -33.96 9.79 9.56
C ASP A 209 -33.46 10.52 10.80
N ASN A 210 -32.21 10.96 10.76
CA ASN A 210 -31.82 12.24 11.32
C ASN A 210 -30.76 12.82 10.39
N LYS A 211 -31.20 13.76 9.55
CA LYS A 211 -30.33 14.79 9.01
C LYS A 211 -29.76 15.57 10.20
N GLU A 212 -28.59 15.17 10.67
CA GLU A 212 -27.69 16.13 11.29
C GLU A 212 -26.89 16.76 10.15
N ASP A 213 -27.15 18.05 9.93
CA ASP A 213 -26.19 18.96 9.32
C ASP A 213 -24.88 18.80 10.09
N LEU A 214 -23.98 17.95 9.60
CA LEU A 214 -22.61 17.86 10.09
C LEU A 214 -21.88 19.11 9.62
N SER A 215 -22.02 20.16 10.43
CA SER A 215 -21.19 21.34 10.39
C SER A 215 -19.73 20.93 10.35
N THR A 216 -18.96 21.59 9.49
CA THR A 216 -17.50 21.64 9.45
C THR A 216 -16.92 22.29 10.71
N THR A 217 -17.25 21.75 11.89
CA THR A 217 -16.54 22.04 13.13
C THR A 217 -15.32 21.13 13.19
N GLY A 218 -14.13 21.72 13.29
CA GLY A 218 -12.88 20.97 13.40
C GLY A 218 -12.94 19.96 14.56
N PHE A 219 -12.40 18.77 14.34
CA PHE A 219 -12.29 17.77 15.39
C PHE A 219 -11.17 18.19 16.37
N GLU A 220 -11.54 18.54 17.60
CA GLU A 220 -10.58 18.79 18.68
C GLU A 220 -10.58 17.63 19.68
N ALA A 221 -9.41 17.05 19.93
CA ALA A 221 -9.26 15.98 20.91
C ALA A 221 -9.01 16.54 22.31
N ASP A 222 -9.82 16.11 23.30
CA ASP A 222 -9.67 16.50 24.70
C ASP A 222 -8.45 15.82 25.35
N GLU A 223 -7.43 16.61 25.72
CA GLU A 223 -6.22 16.14 26.42
C GLU A 223 -6.51 15.34 27.71
N ARG A 224 -7.68 15.54 28.33
CA ARG A 224 -8.09 14.78 29.53
C ARG A 224 -8.27 13.27 29.27
N VAL A 225 -8.31 12.84 28.01
CA VAL A 225 -8.36 11.42 27.63
C VAL A 225 -7.00 10.72 27.79
N ILE A 226 -5.90 11.44 27.65
CA ILE A 226 -4.53 10.89 27.67
C ILE A 226 -4.25 10.12 28.98
N PRO A 227 -4.44 10.71 30.18
CA PRO A 227 -4.20 9.99 31.43
C PRO A 227 -5.21 8.87 31.69
N LYS A 228 -6.31 8.75 30.92
CA LYS A 228 -7.24 7.61 31.00
C LYS A 228 -6.76 6.44 30.15
N CYS A 229 -6.03 6.72 29.07
CA CYS A 229 -5.50 5.71 28.14
C CYS A 229 -4.09 5.23 28.54
N PHE A 230 -3.16 6.15 28.75
CA PHE A 230 -1.75 5.85 29.03
C PHE A 230 -1.46 5.76 30.53
N LYS A 231 -0.53 4.87 30.91
CA LYS A 231 -0.04 4.76 32.30
C LYS A 231 0.82 5.94 32.70
N PHE A 232 1.61 6.46 31.75
CA PHE A 232 2.51 7.58 31.94
C PHE A 232 2.21 8.65 30.88
N THR A 233 2.19 9.91 31.29
CA THR A 233 1.85 11.05 30.41
C THR A 233 2.95 12.12 30.39
N ASN A 234 4.17 11.76 30.80
CA ASN A 234 5.33 12.64 30.77
C ASN A 234 5.91 12.76 29.35
N ASP A 235 6.79 13.75 29.15
CA ASP A 235 7.39 14.03 27.84
C ASP A 235 8.19 12.85 27.28
N TYR A 236 8.82 12.05 28.14
CA TYR A 236 9.56 10.85 27.71
C TYR A 236 8.61 9.79 27.12
N ALA A 237 7.48 9.52 27.77
CA ALA A 237 6.47 8.60 27.27
C ALA A 237 5.85 9.13 25.97
N LYS A 238 5.53 10.43 25.91
CA LYS A 238 5.06 11.09 24.69
C LYS A 238 6.07 10.96 23.55
N GLU A 239 7.35 11.21 23.80
CA GLU A 239 8.41 11.11 22.80
C GLU A 239 8.60 9.66 22.32
N SER A 240 8.63 8.70 23.25
CA SER A 240 8.74 7.27 22.92
C SER A 240 7.59 6.82 22.02
N VAL A 241 6.34 7.15 22.38
CA VAL A 241 5.16 6.83 21.58
C VAL A 241 5.19 7.58 20.25
N SER A 242 5.58 8.85 20.23
CA SER A 242 5.71 9.66 19.00
C SER A 242 6.69 9.03 18.01
N ARG A 243 7.87 8.59 18.47
CA ARG A 243 8.86 7.91 17.61
C ARG A 243 8.29 6.64 17.00
N ILE A 244 7.51 5.87 17.76
CA ILE A 244 6.82 4.67 17.25
C ILE A 244 5.75 5.05 16.22
N VAL A 245 4.85 5.97 16.55
CA VAL A 245 3.78 6.40 15.65
C VAL A 245 4.38 6.95 14.36
N ASN A 246 5.34 7.86 14.42
CA ASN A 246 6.00 8.42 13.24
C ASN A 246 6.71 7.36 12.39
N SER A 247 7.30 6.33 13.01
CA SER A 247 8.01 5.27 12.29
C SER A 247 7.09 4.24 11.65
N PHE A 248 5.96 3.92 12.30
CA PHE A 248 5.18 2.72 12.01
C PHE A 248 3.72 2.98 11.61
N TYR A 249 3.14 4.15 11.93
CA TYR A 249 1.79 4.48 11.49
C TYR A 249 1.72 4.54 9.97
N GLN A 250 2.61 5.33 9.36
CA GLN A 250 2.73 5.52 7.90
C GLN A 250 1.41 5.89 7.19
N GLY A 251 0.40 6.36 7.94
CA GLY A 251 -0.94 6.68 7.43
C GLY A 251 -1.91 5.49 7.33
N SER A 252 -1.58 4.32 7.89
CA SER A 252 -2.46 3.14 7.88
C SER A 252 -3.12 2.93 9.26
N TYR A 253 -4.45 2.86 9.32
CA TYR A 253 -5.16 2.68 10.59
C TYR A 253 -5.01 1.25 11.12
N ALA A 254 -4.80 0.27 10.25
CA ALA A 254 -4.42 -1.10 10.65
C ALA A 254 -3.11 -1.13 11.46
N ASN A 255 -2.14 -0.26 11.14
CA ASN A 255 -0.91 -0.15 11.91
C ASN A 255 -1.15 0.47 13.29
N LEU A 256 -2.11 1.38 13.45
CA LEU A 256 -2.49 1.91 14.76
C LEU A 256 -2.99 0.81 15.70
N ALA A 257 -3.71 -0.20 15.18
CA ALA A 257 -4.11 -1.35 15.98
C ALA A 257 -2.90 -2.16 16.49
N LEU A 258 -1.91 -2.41 15.63
CA LEU A 258 -0.69 -3.15 16.01
C LEU A 258 0.19 -2.33 16.97
N ILE A 259 0.22 -1.01 16.82
CA ILE A 259 0.87 -0.10 17.78
C ILE A 259 0.14 -0.16 19.12
N GLU A 260 -1.19 -0.09 19.15
CA GLU A 260 -1.98 -0.19 20.39
C GLU A 260 -1.73 -1.53 21.10
N VAL A 261 -1.77 -2.65 20.37
CA VAL A 261 -1.43 -3.98 20.89
C VAL A 261 -0.04 -3.97 21.50
N THR A 262 0.96 -3.50 20.77
CA THR A 262 2.34 -3.52 21.26
C THR A 262 2.49 -2.65 22.51
N LEU A 263 1.95 -1.42 22.52
CA LEU A 263 1.99 -0.53 23.67
C LEU A 263 1.28 -1.12 24.90
N PHE A 264 0.18 -1.84 24.71
CA PHE A 264 -0.49 -2.55 25.79
C PHE A 264 0.40 -3.66 26.38
N HIS A 265 0.98 -4.52 25.54
CA HIS A 265 1.86 -5.61 25.99
C HIS A 265 3.16 -5.10 26.64
N HIS A 266 3.65 -3.93 26.23
CA HIS A 266 4.77 -3.22 26.84
C HIS A 266 4.36 -2.32 28.01
N GLN A 267 3.18 -2.55 28.58
CA GLN A 267 2.69 -1.90 29.80
C GLN A 267 2.57 -0.37 29.70
N GLN A 268 2.43 0.19 28.50
CA GLN A 268 2.25 1.63 28.28
C GLN A 268 0.80 2.07 28.35
N LEU A 269 -0.12 1.19 27.96
CA LEU A 269 -1.56 1.42 28.05
C LEU A 269 -2.14 0.83 29.32
N LYS A 270 -3.18 1.47 29.85
CA LYS A 270 -3.90 1.00 31.05
C LYS A 270 -4.79 -0.20 30.77
N LYS A 271 -5.37 -0.27 29.58
CA LYS A 271 -6.33 -1.30 29.18
C LYS A 271 -6.17 -1.66 27.71
N ARG A 272 -6.51 -2.91 27.40
CA ARG A 272 -6.70 -3.40 26.05
C ARG A 272 -8.01 -2.84 25.48
N ASN A 273 -8.14 -2.76 24.15
CA ASN A 273 -9.37 -2.34 23.45
C ASN A 273 -9.83 -0.92 23.77
N SER A 274 -8.88 0.01 23.88
CA SER A 274 -9.17 1.41 24.19
C SER A 274 -9.22 2.27 22.93
N HIS A 275 -9.45 1.68 21.75
CA HIS A 275 -9.28 2.28 20.40
C HIS A 275 -9.71 3.74 20.32
N LYS A 276 -10.93 4.08 20.77
CA LYS A 276 -11.42 5.46 20.80
C LYS A 276 -10.52 6.36 21.64
N ALA A 277 -10.25 5.98 22.88
CA ALA A 277 -9.39 6.74 23.79
C ALA A 277 -7.93 6.76 23.33
N PHE A 278 -7.45 5.69 22.70
CA PHE A 278 -6.12 5.60 22.12
C PHE A 278 -5.95 6.59 20.98
N VAL A 279 -6.83 6.55 19.97
CA VAL A 279 -6.82 7.48 18.83
C VAL A 279 -6.97 8.93 19.31
N MET A 280 -7.92 9.23 20.22
CA MET A 280 -8.05 10.58 20.77
C MET A 280 -6.78 11.05 21.50
N SER A 281 -6.09 10.15 22.21
CA SER A 281 -4.84 10.51 22.89
C SER A 281 -3.73 10.84 21.90
N LEU A 282 -3.66 10.11 20.77
CA LEU A 282 -2.68 10.39 19.72
C LEU A 282 -2.97 11.73 19.02
N VAL A 283 -4.24 12.05 18.76
CA VAL A 283 -4.63 13.37 18.22
C VAL A 283 -4.30 14.47 19.21
N ALA A 284 -4.67 14.31 20.48
CA ALA A 284 -4.40 15.29 21.53
C ALA A 284 -2.89 15.54 21.72
N TRP A 285 -2.06 14.51 21.54
CA TRP A 285 -0.60 14.67 21.54
C TRP A 285 -0.02 15.27 20.25
N GLY A 286 -0.84 15.48 19.21
CA GLY A 286 -0.41 15.99 17.90
C GLY A 286 0.37 14.97 17.08
N MET A 287 0.18 13.67 17.33
CA MET A 287 0.90 12.60 16.62
C MET A 287 0.18 12.17 15.34
N ILE A 288 -1.13 12.35 15.30
CA ILE A 288 -1.97 12.14 14.12
C ILE A 288 -2.88 13.36 13.97
N GLU A 289 -3.02 13.83 12.74
CA GLU A 289 -3.92 14.92 12.39
C GLU A 289 -5.26 14.32 11.99
N VAL A 290 -6.35 14.83 12.57
CA VAL A 290 -7.72 14.43 12.27
C VAL A 290 -8.54 15.70 12.17
N THR A 291 -9.12 15.92 11.00
CA THR A 291 -9.74 17.20 10.64
C THR A 291 -11.24 17.21 10.90
N THR A 292 -11.88 16.03 10.87
CA THR A 292 -13.33 15.88 11.02
C THR A 292 -13.69 14.75 11.97
N GLU A 293 -14.86 14.84 12.60
CA GLU A 293 -15.39 13.76 13.43
C GLU A 293 -15.69 12.49 12.62
N VAL A 294 -16.06 12.64 11.34
CA VAL A 294 -16.26 11.52 10.41
C VAL A 294 -14.95 10.75 10.21
N GLU A 295 -13.85 11.46 9.97
CA GLU A 295 -12.51 10.86 9.86
C GLU A 295 -12.12 10.14 11.16
N PHE A 296 -12.32 10.78 12.31
CA PHE A 296 -12.08 10.15 13.61
C PHE A 296 -12.83 8.81 13.77
N ILE A 297 -14.13 8.78 13.43
CA ILE A 297 -14.96 7.57 13.53
C ILE A 297 -14.43 6.47 12.59
N LYS A 298 -13.99 6.82 11.38
CA LYS A 298 -13.40 5.87 10.43
C LYS A 298 -12.13 5.23 10.98
N ILE A 299 -11.22 6.04 11.54
CA ILE A 299 -9.97 5.54 12.15
C ILE A 299 -10.29 4.54 13.26
N VAL A 300 -11.19 4.90 14.19
CA VAL A 300 -11.56 4.05 15.31
C VAL A 300 -12.19 2.73 14.85
N ARG A 301 -13.02 2.75 13.79
CA ARG A 301 -13.61 1.53 13.21
C ARG A 301 -12.54 0.64 12.60
N ALA A 302 -11.62 1.19 11.80
CA ALA A 302 -10.55 0.42 11.16
C ALA A 302 -9.62 -0.25 12.20
N VAL A 303 -9.28 0.47 13.28
CA VAL A 303 -8.51 -0.08 14.40
C VAL A 303 -9.26 -1.25 15.04
N ASN A 304 -10.55 -1.07 15.34
CA ASN A 304 -11.39 -2.11 15.95
C ASN A 304 -11.54 -3.35 15.06
N ASP A 305 -11.71 -3.17 13.75
CA ASP A 305 -11.88 -4.29 12.81
C ASP A 305 -10.60 -5.08 12.60
N LYS A 306 -9.43 -4.44 12.61
CA LYS A 306 -8.15 -5.16 12.68
C LYS A 306 -8.05 -5.93 14.00
N TYR A 307 -8.44 -5.31 15.11
CA TYR A 307 -8.35 -5.94 16.44
C TYR A 307 -9.16 -7.22 16.58
N LYS A 308 -10.40 -7.25 16.04
CA LYS A 308 -11.26 -8.45 16.04
C LYS A 308 -10.64 -9.67 15.36
N ARG A 309 -9.68 -9.45 14.46
CA ARG A 309 -8.98 -10.50 13.71
C ARG A 309 -7.69 -10.93 14.39
N LEU A 310 -7.23 -10.22 15.43
CA LEU A 310 -6.02 -10.56 16.15
C LEU A 310 -6.33 -11.52 17.31
N PRO A 311 -5.42 -12.43 17.65
CA PRO A 311 -5.62 -13.31 18.80
C PRO A 311 -5.71 -12.55 20.13
N GLU A 312 -6.29 -13.20 21.13
CA GLU A 312 -6.44 -12.57 22.44
C GLU A 312 -5.15 -12.63 23.28
N GLU A 313 -4.36 -13.67 23.06
CA GLU A 313 -3.04 -13.81 23.64
C GLU A 313 -2.07 -12.72 23.16
N GLY A 314 -0.97 -12.56 23.91
CA GLY A 314 0.04 -11.57 23.55
C GLY A 314 0.73 -11.89 22.23
N TYR A 315 1.18 -10.84 21.53
CA TYR A 315 1.73 -11.01 20.19
C TYR A 315 2.96 -11.93 20.12
N HIS A 316 3.65 -12.14 21.24
CA HIS A 316 4.74 -13.12 21.37
C HIS A 316 4.27 -14.57 21.23
N GLU A 317 3.00 -14.85 21.48
CA GLU A 317 2.39 -16.18 21.46
C GLU A 317 1.62 -16.46 20.16
N TRP A 318 1.49 -15.46 19.29
CA TRP A 318 0.79 -15.61 18.01
C TRP A 318 1.47 -16.65 17.12
N ASN A 319 0.65 -17.54 16.55
CA ASN A 319 1.10 -18.61 15.65
C ASN A 319 1.50 -18.09 14.26
N ASP A 320 1.91 -19.02 13.38
CA ASP A 320 2.41 -18.68 12.05
C ASP A 320 1.38 -18.01 11.13
N ASN A 321 0.08 -18.14 11.40
CA ASN A 321 -0.97 -17.44 10.63
C ASN A 321 -0.91 -15.92 10.81
N TYR A 322 -0.26 -15.44 11.88
CA TYR A 322 -0.08 -14.02 12.20
C TYR A 322 1.39 -13.62 12.22
N LYS A 323 2.25 -14.37 11.51
CA LYS A 323 3.71 -14.16 11.51
C LYS A 323 4.09 -12.72 11.14
N ASN A 324 3.40 -12.13 10.17
CA ASN A 324 3.72 -10.77 9.71
C ASN A 324 3.37 -9.73 10.77
N GLU A 325 2.17 -9.81 11.36
CA GLU A 325 1.75 -8.95 12.46
C GLU A 325 2.61 -9.11 13.71
N ARG A 326 3.00 -10.36 14.04
CA ARG A 326 3.95 -10.65 15.12
C ARG A 326 5.28 -9.98 14.89
N LEU A 327 5.89 -10.17 13.71
CA LEU A 327 7.17 -9.54 13.35
C LEU A 327 7.07 -8.01 13.32
N PHE A 328 5.91 -7.45 12.96
CA PHE A 328 5.66 -6.03 13.03
C PHE A 328 5.65 -5.52 14.49
N CYS A 329 4.90 -6.18 15.37
CA CYS A 329 4.85 -5.86 16.80
C CYS A 329 6.22 -6.04 17.48
N GLU A 330 6.99 -7.07 17.11
CA GLU A 330 8.36 -7.26 17.59
C GLU A 330 9.31 -6.13 17.18
N ARG A 331 9.17 -5.60 15.96
CA ARG A 331 9.96 -4.44 15.50
C ARG A 331 9.61 -3.18 16.28
N ILE A 332 8.33 -2.97 16.58
CA ILE A 332 7.89 -1.87 17.47
C ILE A 332 8.47 -2.08 18.87
N GLY A 333 8.31 -3.27 19.44
CA GLY A 333 8.80 -3.63 20.77
C GLY A 333 10.29 -3.41 20.96
N LYS A 334 11.12 -3.72 19.95
CA LYS A 334 12.57 -3.45 19.98
C LYS A 334 12.93 -1.97 19.98
N ARG A 335 12.04 -1.10 19.48
CA ARG A 335 12.23 0.35 19.42
C ARG A 335 11.57 1.10 20.57
N LEU A 336 10.66 0.44 21.28
CA LEU A 336 10.17 0.93 22.56
C LEU A 336 11.36 0.91 23.53
N GLY A 337 11.85 2.10 23.87
CA GLY A 337 12.84 2.23 24.93
C GLY A 337 12.28 1.68 26.25
N PRO A 338 13.15 1.37 27.24
CA PRO A 338 12.68 1.06 28.58
C PRO A 338 11.77 2.19 29.04
N THR A 339 10.60 1.81 29.54
CA THR A 339 9.48 2.74 29.73
C THR A 339 9.67 3.63 30.95
N MET A 340 10.79 3.43 31.67
CA MET A 340 11.39 4.30 32.68
C MET A 340 12.92 4.25 32.55
N PRO A 341 13.64 5.37 32.34
CA PRO A 341 15.07 5.44 32.64
C PRO A 341 15.37 5.62 34.14
N TYR A 342 14.35 5.84 34.99
CA TYR A 342 14.54 6.03 36.43
C TYR A 342 13.45 5.31 37.25
N GLN A 343 13.72 4.07 37.66
CA GLN A 343 13.25 3.59 38.95
C GLN A 343 14.45 3.67 39.90
N GLN A 344 14.46 4.68 40.76
CA GLN A 344 15.10 4.60 42.08
C GLN A 344 14.00 4.51 43.12
#